data_AF-A0AA96FRG7-F1
#
_entry.id   AF-A0AA96FRG7-F1
#
_cell.length_a   1.000
_cell.length_b   1.000
_cell.length_c   1.000
_cell.angle_alpha   90.00
_cell.angle_beta   90.00
_cell.angle_gamma   90.00
#
_symmetry.space_group_name_H-M   'P 1'
#
loop_
_entity.id
_entity.type
_entity.pdbx_description
1 polymer ?
#
loop_
_entity_poly.entity_id
_entity_poly.type
_entity_poly.pdbx_seq_one_letter_code
_entity_poly.pdbx_strand_id
1 'polypeptide(L)'
;MRYLTVADKESGAALGYVWVGDEDDAAAWVPRAAAGGRALAEGGHWHARLREAKGRGIPPSQALAEMLSNPEGNRGRAVPGSLTDAPNAAAVEALAMGD
;
A
#
# COMPACT_ATOMS: atom_id res chain seq x y z
N MET A 1 8.69 -1.72 -10.52
CA MET A 1 7.57 -1.98 -9.59
C MET A 1 7.01 -0.64 -9.12
N ARG A 2 5.77 -0.55 -8.64
CA ARG A 2 5.21 0.73 -8.17
C ARG A 2 4.72 0.62 -6.74
N TYR A 3 4.72 1.72 -6.02
CA TYR A 3 4.19 1.78 -4.66
C TYR A 3 3.41 3.06 -4.42
N LEU A 4 2.51 3.02 -3.44
CA LEU A 4 1.82 4.18 -2.92
C LEU A 4 1.98 4.28 -1.41
N THR A 5 1.84 5.49 -0.89
CA THR A 5 1.79 5.76 0.54
C THR A 5 0.36 5.66 1.02
N VAL A 6 0.15 4.97 2.14
CA VAL A 6 -1.10 4.99 2.90
C VAL A 6 -0.89 5.87 4.11
N ALA A 7 -1.73 6.90 4.23
CA ALA A 7 -1.75 7.79 5.37
C ALA A 7 -2.98 7.55 6.23
N ASP A 8 -2.82 7.76 7.53
CA ASP A 8 -3.92 7.80 8.47
C ASP A 8 -4.85 8.96 8.12
N LYS A 9 -6.16 8.71 8.16
CA LYS A 9 -7.16 9.72 7.76
C LYS A 9 -7.25 10.87 8.78
N GLU A 10 -7.02 10.60 10.05
CA GLU A 10 -7.20 11.56 11.14
C GLU A 10 -5.95 12.43 11.32
N SER A 11 -4.78 11.79 11.42
CA SER A 11 -3.50 12.47 11.66
C SER A 11 -2.75 12.86 10.38
N GLY A 12 -3.09 12.26 9.23
CA GLY A 12 -2.32 12.42 7.99
C GLY A 12 -0.95 11.74 8.00
N ALA A 13 -0.59 11.05 9.09
CA ALA A 13 0.70 10.38 9.21
C ALA A 13 0.79 9.16 8.28
N ALA A 14 1.95 8.95 7.65
CA ALA A 14 2.18 7.78 6.82
C ALA A 14 2.16 6.50 7.68
N LEU A 15 1.16 5.65 7.45
CA LEU A 15 1.01 4.36 8.12
C LEU A 15 1.87 3.28 7.47
N GLY A 16 2.11 3.39 6.18
CA GLY A 16 2.87 2.38 5.44
C GLY A 16 2.74 2.57 3.95
N TYR A 17 3.15 1.54 3.23
CA TYR A 17 3.23 1.55 1.78
C TYR A 17 2.57 0.28 1.24
N VAL A 18 1.87 0.42 0.12
CA VAL A 18 1.42 -0.72 -0.69
C VAL A 18 2.24 -0.71 -1.94
N TRP A 19 2.90 -1.82 -2.27
CA TRP A 19 3.61 -1.98 -3.54
C TRP A 19 3.03 -3.10 -4.39
N VAL A 20 3.22 -2.95 -5.70
CA VAL A 20 2.79 -3.87 -6.74
C VAL A 20 3.90 -4.05 -7.79
N GLY A 21 4.01 -5.26 -8.32
CA GLY A 21 4.87 -5.60 -9.45
C GLY A 21 4.06 -6.41 -10.45
N ASP A 22 3.75 -5.82 -11.61
CA ASP A 22 3.03 -6.52 -12.68
C ASP A 22 3.86 -7.65 -13.30
N GLU A 23 5.19 -7.51 -13.32
CA GLU A 23 6.10 -8.54 -13.86
C GLU A 23 6.05 -9.84 -13.05
N ASP A 24 5.94 -9.73 -11.73
CA ASP A 24 5.92 -10.86 -10.79
C ASP A 24 4.51 -11.27 -10.34
N ASP A 25 3.45 -10.59 -10.81
CA ASP A 25 2.08 -10.69 -10.28
C ASP A 25 2.05 -10.62 -8.73
N ALA A 26 2.88 -9.72 -8.18
CA ALA A 26 3.14 -9.62 -6.76
C ALA A 26 2.62 -8.29 -6.21
N ALA A 27 2.11 -8.33 -4.99
CA ALA A 27 1.75 -7.13 -4.25
C ALA A 27 1.83 -7.39 -2.75
N ALA A 28 2.25 -6.37 -1.99
CA ALA A 28 2.30 -6.48 -0.54
C ALA A 28 2.06 -5.14 0.17
N TRP A 29 1.63 -5.27 1.43
CA TRP A 29 1.57 -4.19 2.40
C TRP A 29 2.86 -4.18 3.22
N VAL A 30 3.45 -2.99 3.37
CA VAL A 30 4.64 -2.75 4.17
C VAL A 30 4.31 -1.70 5.23
N PRO A 31 4.14 -2.09 6.51
CA PRO A 31 3.85 -1.15 7.59
C PRO A 31 5.08 -0.27 7.87
N ARG A 32 4.86 1.04 8.07
CA ARG A 32 5.92 1.95 8.47
C ARG A 32 6.24 1.75 9.95
N ALA A 33 7.51 1.58 10.29
CA ALA A 33 7.95 1.37 11.67
C ALA A 33 7.52 2.52 12.60
N ALA A 34 7.60 3.77 12.10
CA ALA A 34 7.19 4.97 12.82
C ALA A 34 5.69 5.02 13.18
N ALA A 35 4.83 4.30 12.44
CA ALA A 35 3.39 4.26 12.69
C ALA A 35 2.98 3.13 13.66
N GLY A 36 3.92 2.26 14.05
CA GLY A 36 3.76 1.27 15.10
C GLY A 36 2.51 0.38 14.96
N GLY A 37 1.81 0.15 16.08
CA GLY A 37 0.65 -0.75 16.12
C GLY A 37 -0.49 -0.38 15.19
N ARG A 38 -0.63 0.91 14.82
CA ARG A 38 -1.69 1.36 13.89
C ARG A 38 -1.44 0.84 12.47
N ALA A 39 -0.19 0.86 12.01
CA ALA A 39 0.20 0.31 10.71
C ALA A 39 -0.02 -1.21 10.62
N LEU A 40 0.25 -1.93 11.71
CA LEU A 40 0.02 -3.38 11.78
C LEU A 40 -1.47 -3.72 11.75
N ALA A 41 -2.30 -2.97 12.48
CA ALA A 41 -3.76 -3.15 12.48
C ALA A 41 -4.37 -2.96 11.08
N GLU A 42 -3.83 -2.04 10.30
CA GLU A 42 -4.28 -1.76 8.94
C GLU A 42 -3.79 -2.79 7.92
N GLY A 43 -2.68 -3.49 8.21
CA GLY A 43 -2.10 -4.46 7.29
C GLY A 43 -3.03 -5.60 6.90
N GLY A 44 -3.86 -6.09 7.82
CA GLY A 44 -4.84 -7.14 7.52
C GLY A 44 -5.87 -6.68 6.49
N HIS A 45 -6.28 -5.41 6.53
CA HIS A 45 -7.25 -4.85 5.59
C HIS A 45 -6.64 -4.66 4.20
N TRP A 46 -5.45 -4.08 4.11
CA TRP A 46 -4.75 -3.92 2.84
C TRP A 46 -4.40 -5.27 2.20
N HIS A 47 -3.95 -6.24 2.99
CA HIS A 47 -3.68 -7.59 2.49
C HIS A 47 -4.94 -8.28 1.96
N ALA A 48 -6.10 -8.10 2.62
CA ALA A 48 -7.37 -8.64 2.14
C ALA A 48 -7.74 -8.05 0.76
N ARG A 49 -7.65 -6.73 0.58
CA ARG A 49 -7.97 -6.08 -0.70
C ARG A 49 -7.03 -6.51 -1.84
N LEU A 50 -5.73 -6.66 -1.55
CA LEU A 50 -4.77 -7.20 -2.52
C LEU A 50 -5.14 -8.63 -2.93
N ARG A 51 -5.56 -9.46 -1.95
CA ARG A 51 -6.02 -10.84 -2.21
C ARG A 51 -7.31 -10.87 -3.03
N GLU A 52 -8.27 -9.99 -2.74
CA GLU A 52 -9.51 -9.87 -3.52
C GLU A 52 -9.22 -9.47 -4.98
N ALA A 53 -8.33 -8.50 -5.19
CA ALA A 53 -7.90 -8.11 -6.52
C ALA A 53 -7.22 -9.27 -7.28
N LYS A 54 -6.32 -10.00 -6.62
CA LYS A 54 -5.71 -11.21 -7.20
C LYS A 54 -6.76 -12.28 -7.53
N GLY A 55 -7.77 -12.45 -6.68
CA GLY A 55 -8.90 -13.35 -6.91
C GLY A 55 -9.78 -12.94 -8.10
N ARG A 56 -9.85 -11.65 -8.42
CA ARG A 56 -10.51 -11.12 -9.62
C ARG A 56 -9.67 -11.29 -10.90
N GLY A 57 -8.41 -11.69 -10.80
CA GLY A 57 -7.50 -11.86 -11.94
C GLY A 57 -7.15 -10.55 -12.65
N ILE A 58 -7.26 -9.41 -11.96
CA ILE A 58 -6.86 -8.11 -12.49
C ILE A 58 -5.37 -7.87 -12.24
N PRO A 59 -4.68 -7.11 -13.12
CA PRO A 59 -3.27 -6.84 -12.92
C PRO A 59 -3.04 -6.01 -11.65
N PRO A 60 -1.93 -6.24 -10.93
CA PRO A 60 -1.62 -5.53 -9.69
C PRO A 60 -1.65 -4.00 -9.84
N SER A 61 -1.18 -3.45 -10.96
CA SER A 61 -1.27 -2.00 -11.24
C SER A 61 -2.70 -1.49 -11.34
N GLN A 62 -3.61 -2.26 -11.94
CA GLN A 62 -5.02 -1.90 -12.02
C GLN A 62 -5.68 -1.97 -10.65
N ALA A 63 -5.37 -3.02 -9.87
CA ALA A 63 -5.82 -3.13 -8.49
C ALA A 63 -5.41 -1.90 -7.66
N LEU A 64 -4.17 -1.46 -7.83
CA LEU A 64 -3.63 -0.28 -7.16
C LEU A 64 -4.36 1.00 -7.59
N ALA A 65 -4.65 1.16 -8.88
CA ALA A 65 -5.42 2.28 -9.41
C ALA A 65 -6.86 2.30 -8.86
N GLU A 66 -7.53 1.14 -8.79
CA GLU A 66 -8.87 1.02 -8.18
C GLU A 66 -8.82 1.41 -6.68
N MET A 67 -7.78 1.01 -5.96
CA MET A 67 -7.58 1.39 -4.55
C MET A 67 -7.34 2.89 -4.36
N LEU A 68 -6.63 3.54 -5.29
CA LEU A 68 -6.43 5.00 -5.30
C LEU A 68 -7.74 5.75 -5.59
N SER A 69 -8.55 5.25 -6.52
CA SER A 69 -9.83 5.85 -6.87
C SER A 69 -10.94 5.60 -5.85
N ASN A 70 -10.81 4.58 -5.00
CA ASN A 70 -11.80 4.24 -3.98
C ASN A 70 -11.23 4.23 -2.55
N PRO A 71 -10.88 5.42 -2.00
CA PRO A 71 -10.36 5.55 -0.64
C PRO A 71 -11.47 5.20 0.37
N GLU A 72 -11.28 4.17 1.17
CA GLU A 72 -12.34 3.68 2.07
C GLU A 72 -12.53 4.53 3.33
N GLY A 73 -13.79 4.92 3.57
CA GLY A 73 -14.41 4.98 4.90
C GLY A 73 -13.59 5.62 6.03
N ASN A 74 -13.34 4.83 7.09
CA ASN A 74 -12.76 5.27 8.37
C ASN A 74 -11.34 4.75 8.64
N ARG A 75 -10.67 4.24 7.60
CA ARG A 75 -9.35 3.60 7.66
C ARG A 75 -8.27 4.45 6.98
N GLY A 76 -7.03 3.98 7.00
CA GLY A 76 -5.92 4.60 6.27
C GLY A 76 -6.26 4.74 4.80
N ARG A 77 -6.01 5.92 4.23
CA ARG A 77 -6.29 6.24 2.83
C ARG A 77 -5.01 6.20 2.01
N ALA A 78 -5.10 5.68 0.79
CA ALA A 78 -4.07 5.92 -0.20
C ALA A 78 -3.93 7.44 -0.43
N VAL A 79 -2.70 7.94 -0.40
CA VAL A 79 -2.42 9.35 -0.61
C VAL A 79 -2.43 9.63 -2.12
N PRO A 80 -3.34 10.49 -2.62
CA PRO A 80 -3.38 10.82 -4.03
C PRO A 80 -2.08 11.52 -4.45
N GLY A 81 -1.51 11.08 -5.57
CA GLY A 81 -0.22 11.61 -6.06
C GLY A 81 1.03 10.98 -5.43
N SER A 82 0.90 10.07 -4.46
CA SER A 82 2.06 9.35 -3.89
C SER A 82 2.50 8.12 -4.68
N LEU A 83 1.86 7.83 -5.82
CA LEU A 83 2.25 6.73 -6.68
C LEU A 83 3.64 6.97 -7.25
N THR A 84 4.59 6.13 -6.88
CA THR A 84 6.01 6.26 -7.23
C THR A 84 6.57 4.93 -7.73
N ASP A 85 7.55 4.98 -8.64
CA ASP A 85 8.26 3.80 -9.10
C ASP A 85 9.36 3.41 -8.10
N ALA A 86 9.52 2.10 -7.87
CA ALA A 86 10.58 1.55 -7.05
C ALA A 86 11.30 0.42 -7.80
N PRO A 87 12.64 0.31 -7.63
CA PRO A 87 13.44 -0.69 -8.32
C PRO A 87 13.13 -2.12 -7.82
N ASN A 88 12.71 -2.29 -6.56
CA ASN A 88 12.39 -3.59 -5.96
C ASN A 88 11.65 -3.42 -4.61
N ALA A 89 11.14 -4.54 -4.07
CA ALA A 89 10.43 -4.58 -2.78
C ALA A 89 11.28 -4.05 -1.61
N ALA A 90 12.58 -4.37 -1.60
CA ALA A 90 13.51 -3.96 -0.56
C ALA A 90 13.64 -2.43 -0.46
N ALA A 91 13.54 -1.70 -1.57
CA ALA A 91 13.53 -0.23 -1.55
C ALA A 91 12.31 0.32 -0.79
N VAL A 92 11.14 -0.31 -0.91
CA VAL A 92 9.93 0.11 -0.18
C VAL A 92 10.01 -0.30 1.29
N GLU A 93 10.61 -1.44 1.59
CA GLU A 93 10.90 -1.85 2.97
C GLU A 93 11.86 -0.87 3.67
N ALA A 94 12.91 -0.42 2.98
CA ALA A 94 13.82 0.60 3.50
C ALA A 94 13.08 1.92 3.82
N LEU A 95 12.23 2.41 2.91
CA LEU A 95 11.39 3.60 3.15
C LEU A 95 10.47 3.42 4.37
N ALA A 96 9.95 2.22 4.57
CA ALA A 96 9.10 1.89 5.71
C ALA A 96 9.86 1.85 7.05
N MET A 97 11.13 1.47 7.04
CA MET A 97 11.99 1.49 8.23
C MET A 97 12.44 2.90 8.62
N GLY A 98 12.36 3.87 7.70
CA GLY A 98 12.75 5.26 7.90
C GLY A 98 14.16 5.49 7.36
N ASP A 99 14.21 6.11 6.18
CA ASP A 99 15.38 6.88 5.75
C ASP A 99 15.52 8.15 6.63
#